data_AF-A0A2T0BHT5-F1
#
_entry.id   AF-A0A2T0BHT5-F1
#
_cell.length_a   1.000
_cell.length_b   1.000
_cell.length_c   1.000
_cell.angle_alpha   90.00
_cell.angle_beta   90.00
_cell.angle_gamma   90.00
#
_symmetry.space_group_name_H-M   'P 1'
#
loop_
_entity.id
_entity.type
_entity.pdbx_description
1 polymer ?
#
loop_
_entity_poly.entity_id
_entity_poly.type
_entity_poly.pdbx_seq_one_letter_code
_entity_poly.pdbx_strand_id
1 'polypeptide(L)'
;MYGSNGKPAYVAIEGIVYDLSKESTWVGGTHFGLTAGKDLTEQFNSCHGMIKILNSVPKVGILAKNNNIMNATISRVEETYNFSPDDWVRYITPLVNSALEEANGGINLEHLFQKFILVGVLVGQGETFQEAINQIEEWEDTGISQLLEKSKMT
;
A
#
# COMPACT_ATOMS: atom_id res chain seq x y z
N MET A 1 -20.65 -0.17 13.89
CA MET A 1 -19.96 -0.94 14.94
C MET A 1 -18.65 -0.20 15.25
N TYR A 2 -18.13 -0.33 16.47
CA TYR A 2 -16.92 0.35 16.92
C TYR A 2 -15.87 -0.70 17.29
N GLY A 3 -14.60 -0.30 17.39
CA GLY A 3 -13.53 -1.09 18.00
C GLY A 3 -13.70 -1.22 19.52
N SER A 4 -12.60 -1.44 20.26
CA SER A 4 -12.67 -1.58 21.71
C SER A 4 -12.94 -0.24 22.41
N ASN A 5 -13.71 -0.26 23.51
CA ASN A 5 -14.00 0.91 24.34
C ASN A 5 -14.61 2.12 23.59
N GLY A 6 -15.40 1.85 22.55
CA GLY A 6 -16.05 2.90 21.74
C GLY A 6 -15.09 3.66 20.81
N LYS A 7 -13.84 3.22 20.70
CA LYS A 7 -12.85 3.80 19.77
C LYS A 7 -12.92 3.11 18.40
N PRO A 8 -12.53 3.79 17.31
CA PRO A 8 -12.37 3.15 16.01
C PRO A 8 -11.35 2.01 16.03
N ALA A 9 -11.51 1.03 15.14
CA ALA A 9 -10.56 -0.07 14.95
C ALA A 9 -9.61 0.26 13.79
N TYR A 10 -8.40 0.71 14.10
CA TYR A 10 -7.38 1.00 13.08
C TYR A 10 -6.25 -0.03 13.09
N VAL A 11 -5.73 -0.39 11.94
CA VAL A 11 -4.50 -1.21 11.84
C VAL A 11 -3.58 -0.61 10.79
N ALA A 12 -2.27 -0.74 10.98
CA ALA A 12 -1.31 -0.43 9.93
C ALA A 12 -0.88 -1.71 9.23
N ILE A 13 -0.85 -1.68 7.89
CA ILE A 13 -0.31 -2.75 7.04
C ILE A 13 0.57 -2.07 6.01
N GLU A 14 1.85 -2.43 5.98
CA GLU A 14 2.89 -1.86 5.14
C GLU A 14 2.97 -0.32 5.24
N GLY A 15 2.79 0.18 6.46
CA GLY A 15 2.80 1.62 6.74
C GLY A 15 1.50 2.35 6.38
N ILE A 16 0.50 1.71 5.78
CA ILE A 16 -0.81 2.32 5.51
C ILE A 16 -1.78 2.00 6.65
N VAL A 17 -2.46 3.02 7.18
CA VAL A 17 -3.48 2.88 8.23
C VAL A 17 -4.86 2.68 7.61
N TYR A 18 -5.53 1.60 7.99
CA TYR A 18 -6.86 1.20 7.53
C TYR A 18 -7.91 1.34 8.64
N ASP A 19 -9.12 1.80 8.29
CA ASP A 19 -10.28 1.85 9.20
C ASP A 19 -11.16 0.61 9.06
N LEU A 20 -11.07 -0.27 10.04
CA LEU A 20 -11.80 -1.53 10.13
C LEU A 20 -13.06 -1.43 10.99
N SER A 21 -13.48 -0.23 11.41
CA SER A 21 -14.61 -0.06 12.35
C SER A 21 -15.93 -0.62 11.81
N LYS A 22 -16.09 -0.68 10.48
CA LYS A 22 -17.29 -1.22 9.83
C LYS A 22 -17.16 -2.69 9.43
N GLU A 23 -15.98 -3.28 9.59
CA GLU A 23 -15.74 -4.68 9.24
C GLU A 23 -16.25 -5.60 10.35
N SER A 24 -17.22 -6.46 10.01
CA SER A 24 -17.87 -7.34 10.99
C SER A 24 -16.91 -8.35 11.62
N THR A 25 -15.81 -8.69 10.94
CA THR A 25 -14.76 -9.58 11.43
C THR A 25 -13.85 -8.94 12.47
N TRP A 26 -13.94 -7.62 12.66
CA TRP A 26 -13.15 -6.80 13.59
C TRP A 26 -13.97 -6.18 14.71
N VAL A 27 -15.19 -6.69 14.96
CA VAL A 27 -16.06 -6.22 16.05
C VAL A 27 -15.33 -6.29 17.39
N GLY A 28 -15.38 -5.20 18.16
CA GLY A 28 -14.64 -5.08 19.42
C GLY A 28 -13.15 -4.80 19.24
N GLY A 29 -12.69 -4.57 18.01
CA GLY A 29 -11.31 -4.22 17.69
C GLY A 29 -10.36 -5.40 17.73
N THR A 30 -10.85 -6.63 17.56
CA THR A 30 -10.03 -7.85 17.56
C THR A 30 -10.38 -8.77 16.40
N HIS A 31 -9.39 -9.54 15.95
CA HIS A 31 -9.54 -10.55 14.90
C HIS A 31 -8.55 -11.68 15.14
N PHE A 32 -9.01 -12.90 15.43
CA PHE A 32 -8.15 -14.06 15.73
C PHE A 32 -7.05 -13.80 16.77
N GLY A 33 -7.36 -13.08 17.85
CA GLY A 33 -6.38 -12.74 18.90
C GLY A 33 -5.47 -11.55 18.57
N LEU A 34 -5.53 -11.02 17.34
CA LEU A 34 -4.96 -9.72 16.99
C LEU A 34 -5.83 -8.60 17.54
N THR A 35 -5.23 -7.44 17.76
CA THR A 35 -5.90 -6.26 18.31
C THR A 35 -5.58 -5.04 17.46
N ALA A 36 -6.59 -4.22 17.20
CA ALA A 36 -6.44 -2.93 16.55
C ALA A 36 -5.55 -1.97 17.35
N GLY A 37 -5.02 -0.96 16.67
CA GLY A 37 -4.08 0.04 17.17
C GLY A 37 -2.62 -0.35 16.98
N LYS A 38 -2.32 -1.32 16.11
CA LYS A 38 -0.98 -1.86 15.88
C LYS A 38 -0.63 -1.89 14.40
N ASP A 39 0.67 -1.91 14.14
CA ASP A 39 1.19 -2.41 12.88
C ASP A 39 1.07 -3.94 12.87
N LEU A 40 0.28 -4.45 11.93
CA LEU A 40 -0.01 -5.86 11.78
C LEU A 40 0.48 -6.42 10.43
N THR A 41 1.48 -5.76 9.82
CA THR A 41 2.03 -6.13 8.52
C THR A 41 2.44 -7.61 8.46
N GLU A 42 3.22 -8.09 9.43
CA GLU A 42 3.70 -9.46 9.46
C GLU A 42 2.55 -10.48 9.61
N GLN A 43 1.58 -10.16 10.46
CA GLN A 43 0.42 -11.02 10.72
C GLN A 43 -0.51 -11.06 9.51
N PHE A 44 -0.69 -9.93 8.83
CA PHE A 44 -1.45 -9.87 7.59
C PHE A 44 -0.78 -10.68 6.48
N ASN A 45 0.54 -10.53 6.30
CA ASN A 45 1.28 -11.24 5.25
C ASN A 45 1.35 -12.76 5.49
N SER A 46 1.39 -13.20 6.75
CA SER A 46 1.41 -14.63 7.10
C SER A 46 0.05 -15.34 7.01
N CYS A 47 -1.07 -14.64 7.18
CA CYS A 47 -2.41 -15.25 7.13
C CYS A 47 -3.21 -14.98 5.86
N HIS A 48 -3.03 -13.81 5.25
CA HIS A 48 -3.85 -13.36 4.13
C HIS A 48 -3.07 -13.23 2.84
N GLY A 49 -1.82 -12.74 2.87
CA GLY A 49 -0.90 -12.65 1.72
C GLY A 49 -1.46 -11.96 0.46
N MET A 50 -2.69 -11.45 0.51
CA MET A 50 -3.50 -10.99 -0.61
C MET A 50 -4.10 -9.63 -0.26
N ILE A 51 -3.58 -8.60 -0.91
CA ILE A 51 -4.02 -7.21 -0.78
C ILE A 51 -5.52 -7.01 -1.13
N LYS A 52 -6.14 -7.92 -1.91
CA LYS A 52 -7.55 -7.81 -2.32
C LYS A 52 -8.54 -7.65 -1.17
N ILE A 53 -8.23 -8.19 0.02
CA ILE A 53 -9.06 -8.04 1.24
C ILE A 53 -9.08 -6.58 1.73
N LEU A 54 -8.03 -5.81 1.44
CA LEU A 54 -7.91 -4.42 1.84
C LEU A 54 -8.57 -3.44 0.85
N ASN A 55 -8.97 -3.91 -0.34
CA ASN A 55 -9.58 -3.05 -1.36
C ASN A 55 -10.95 -2.49 -0.95
N SER A 56 -11.69 -3.19 -0.10
CA SER A 56 -12.99 -2.75 0.42
C SER A 56 -12.88 -1.91 1.70
N VAL A 57 -11.67 -1.77 2.26
CA VAL A 57 -11.45 -1.12 3.54
C VAL A 57 -10.94 0.31 3.34
N PRO A 58 -11.53 1.32 4.00
CA PRO A 58 -11.05 2.70 3.92
C PRO A 58 -9.60 2.85 4.40
N LYS A 59 -8.77 3.49 3.57
CA LYS A 59 -7.43 3.96 3.93
C LYS A 59 -7.56 5.35 4.58
N VAL A 60 -7.03 5.51 5.78
CA VAL A 60 -7.25 6.72 6.61
C VAL A 60 -5.97 7.42 7.05
N GLY A 61 -4.80 6.87 6.73
CA GLY A 61 -3.53 7.54 6.99
C GLY A 61 -2.31 6.69 6.69
N ILE A 62 -1.15 7.20 7.09
CA ILE A 62 0.15 6.53 7.05
C ILE A 62 0.68 6.46 8.49
N LEU A 63 1.31 5.35 8.85
CA LEU A 63 1.88 5.15 10.17
C LEU A 63 3.14 6.03 10.29
N ALA A 64 3.04 7.13 11.03
CA ALA A 64 4.20 7.95 11.36
C ALA A 64 5.17 7.16 12.24
N LYS A 65 6.47 7.15 11.88
CA LYS A 65 7.49 6.71 12.84
C LYS A 65 7.64 7.80 13.89
N ASN A 66 7.41 7.45 15.16
CA ASN A 66 7.73 8.31 16.28
C ASN A 66 9.25 8.53 16.35
N ASN A 67 9.74 9.57 15.70
CA ASN A 67 10.92 10.28 16.17
C ASN A 67 10.41 11.13 17.33
N ASN A 68 10.60 10.69 18.57
CA ASN A 68 10.11 11.36 19.78
C ASN A 68 10.72 12.77 19.93
N ILE A 69 10.30 13.76 19.13
CA ILE A 69 10.36 15.18 19.43
C ILE A 69 9.18 15.85 18.70
N MET A 70 8.31 16.49 19.50
CA MET A 70 7.31 17.52 19.15
C MET A 70 5.83 17.13 19.35
N ASN A 71 5.33 17.69 20.44
CA ASN A 71 3.99 17.62 21.01
C ASN A 71 2.85 17.90 20.00
N ALA A 72 1.95 16.92 19.92
CA ALA A 72 0.49 17.04 19.83
C ALA A 72 -0.10 18.41 19.47
N THR A 73 -0.47 18.61 18.19
CA THR A 73 -1.80 19.09 17.78
C THR A 73 -1.99 18.93 16.26
N ILE A 74 -3.24 18.61 15.86
CA ILE A 74 -3.82 18.61 14.50
C ILE A 74 -3.76 17.28 13.73
N SER A 75 -4.93 16.62 13.69
CA SER A 75 -5.36 15.68 12.66
C SER A 75 -5.38 16.33 11.28
N ARG A 76 -4.59 15.83 10.33
CA ARG A 76 -4.77 16.06 8.89
C ARG A 76 -4.07 14.93 8.16
N VAL A 77 -4.68 14.42 7.09
CA VAL A 77 -4.02 13.62 6.04
C VAL A 77 -2.66 14.28 5.80
N GLU A 78 -1.55 13.58 6.03
CA GLU A 78 -0.24 14.19 5.82
C GLU A 78 -0.17 14.66 4.38
N GLU A 79 -0.12 15.99 4.21
CA GLU A 79 0.13 16.60 2.94
C GLU A 79 1.53 16.15 2.52
N THR A 80 1.60 15.32 1.49
CA THR A 80 2.86 14.79 0.93
C THR A 80 3.85 15.89 0.53
N TYR A 81 3.40 17.15 0.54
CA TYR A 81 4.18 18.36 0.35
C TYR A 81 5.32 18.57 1.37
N ASN A 82 5.31 17.92 2.53
CA ASN A 82 6.37 18.06 3.54
C ASN A 82 7.25 16.80 3.73
N PHE A 83 7.20 15.86 2.79
CA PHE A 83 8.06 14.67 2.86
C PHE A 83 9.54 15.06 2.71
N SER A 84 10.38 14.52 3.60
CA SER A 84 11.82 14.53 3.38
C SER A 84 12.20 13.57 2.24
N PRO A 85 13.40 13.69 1.64
CA PRO A 85 13.87 12.70 0.67
C PRO A 85 13.79 11.25 1.17
N ASP A 86 14.05 10.99 2.46
CA ASP A 86 13.97 9.65 3.05
C ASP A 86 12.51 9.18 3.24
N ASP A 87 11.58 10.10 3.46
CA ASP A 87 10.15 9.76 3.52
C ASP A 87 9.64 9.36 2.14
N TRP A 88 10.13 10.03 1.08
CA TRP A 88 9.87 9.60 -0.30
C TRP A 88 10.42 8.21 -0.60
N VAL A 89 11.65 7.90 -0.19
CA VAL A 89 12.24 6.56 -0.33
C VAL A 89 11.40 5.52 0.43
N ARG A 90 10.96 5.84 1.64
CA ARG A 90 10.11 4.94 2.45
C ARG A 90 8.75 4.73 1.80
N TYR A 91 8.14 5.79 1.28
CA TYR A 91 6.83 5.76 0.66
C TYR A 91 6.79 4.83 -0.56
N ILE A 92 7.86 4.80 -1.37
CA ILE A 92 7.95 3.91 -2.53
C ILE A 92 8.49 2.52 -2.19
N THR A 93 8.95 2.26 -0.96
CA THR A 93 9.60 0.99 -0.59
C THR A 93 8.77 -0.26 -0.92
N PRO A 94 7.44 -0.30 -0.70
CA PRO A 94 6.64 -1.46 -1.11
C PRO A 94 6.73 -1.76 -2.61
N LEU A 95 6.71 -0.72 -3.47
CA LEU A 95 6.87 -0.88 -4.92
C LEU A 95 8.25 -1.39 -5.30
N VAL A 96 9.29 -0.88 -4.62
CA VAL A 96 10.66 -1.35 -4.83
C VAL A 96 10.80 -2.82 -4.42
N ASN A 97 10.17 -3.25 -3.32
CA ASN A 97 10.18 -4.65 -2.90
C ASN A 97 9.48 -5.54 -3.93
N SER A 98 8.30 -5.17 -4.41
CA SER A 98 7.61 -5.90 -5.49
C SER A 98 8.47 -5.98 -6.74
N ALA A 99 9.13 -4.88 -7.12
CA ALA A 99 10.01 -4.87 -8.28
C ALA A 99 11.20 -5.82 -8.10
N LEU A 100 11.82 -5.84 -6.92
CA LEU A 100 12.93 -6.73 -6.61
C LEU A 100 12.51 -8.21 -6.56
N GLU A 101 11.30 -8.52 -6.08
CA GLU A 101 10.76 -9.87 -6.13
C GLU A 101 10.56 -10.35 -7.58
N GLU A 102 9.97 -9.52 -8.44
CA GLU A 102 9.82 -9.82 -9.87
C GLU A 102 11.20 -9.99 -10.55
N ALA A 103 12.17 -9.12 -10.24
CA ALA A 103 13.54 -9.21 -10.74
C ALA A 103 14.22 -10.53 -10.35
N ASN A 104 14.11 -10.93 -9.09
CA ASN A 104 14.66 -12.20 -8.59
C ASN A 104 13.97 -13.43 -9.19
N GLY A 105 12.72 -13.28 -9.64
CA GLY A 105 11.98 -14.28 -10.41
C GLY A 105 12.47 -14.47 -11.84
N GLY A 106 13.46 -13.69 -12.29
CA GLY A 106 14.04 -13.78 -13.62
C GLY A 106 13.27 -12.99 -14.68
N ILE A 107 12.46 -12.01 -14.28
CA ILE A 107 11.79 -11.11 -15.23
C ILE A 107 12.81 -10.23 -15.97
N ASN A 108 12.43 -9.78 -17.16
CA ASN A 108 13.20 -8.81 -17.90
C ASN A 108 13.30 -7.47 -17.16
N LEU A 109 14.52 -6.96 -16.95
CA LEU A 109 14.73 -5.67 -16.28
C LEU A 109 14.18 -4.48 -17.07
N GLU A 110 14.21 -4.52 -18.41
CA GLU A 110 13.60 -3.49 -19.25
C GLU A 110 12.09 -3.43 -19.01
N HIS A 111 11.42 -4.59 -18.98
CA HIS A 111 10.00 -4.69 -18.67
C HIS A 111 9.69 -4.15 -17.28
N LEU A 112 10.47 -4.57 -16.28
CA LEU A 112 10.31 -4.12 -14.91
C LEU A 112 10.42 -2.59 -14.79
N PHE A 113 11.44 -1.99 -15.41
CA PHE A 113 11.60 -0.54 -15.40
C PHE A 113 10.47 0.17 -16.13
N GLN A 114 10.02 -0.34 -17.27
CA GLN A 114 8.87 0.21 -18.00
C GLN A 114 7.61 0.22 -17.12
N LYS A 115 7.30 -0.90 -16.47
CA LYS A 115 6.15 -1.04 -15.57
C LYS A 115 6.19 0.01 -14.46
N PHE A 116 7.25 0.06 -13.65
CA PHE A 116 7.29 0.95 -12.49
C PHE A 116 7.48 2.44 -12.83
N ILE A 117 8.13 2.78 -13.95
CA ILE A 117 8.18 4.18 -14.44
C ILE A 117 6.79 4.63 -14.88
N LEU A 118 6.03 3.78 -15.58
CA LEU A 118 4.65 4.09 -15.96
C LEU A 118 3.76 4.24 -14.73
N VAL A 119 3.94 3.43 -13.68
CA VAL A 119 3.23 3.63 -12.39
C VAL A 119 3.47 5.04 -11.87
N GLY A 120 4.73 5.50 -11.87
CA GLY A 120 5.08 6.85 -11.44
C GLY A 120 4.44 7.96 -12.29
N VAL A 121 4.33 7.75 -13.61
CA VAL A 121 3.68 8.70 -14.53
C VAL A 121 2.19 8.83 -14.23
N LEU A 122 1.48 7.70 -14.10
CA LEU A 122 0.03 7.67 -13.84
C LEU A 122 -0.30 8.29 -12.47
N VAL A 123 0.53 8.02 -11.47
CA VAL A 123 0.42 8.68 -10.16
C VAL A 123 0.64 10.19 -10.27
N GLY A 124 1.62 10.62 -11.08
CA GLY A 124 1.82 12.04 -11.40
C GLY A 124 0.65 12.68 -12.14
N GLN A 125 -0.20 11.88 -12.80
CA GLN A 125 -1.44 12.32 -13.45
C GLN A 125 -2.66 12.32 -12.52
N GLY A 126 -2.50 11.89 -11.26
CA GLY A 126 -3.53 11.93 -10.23
C GLY A 126 -4.13 10.57 -9.88
N GLU A 127 -3.62 9.48 -10.45
CA GLU A 127 -4.02 8.13 -10.04
C GLU A 127 -3.40 7.74 -8.70
N THR A 128 -4.05 6.84 -7.99
CA THR A 128 -3.43 6.12 -6.88
C THR A 128 -2.46 5.05 -7.42
N PHE A 129 -1.49 4.63 -6.62
CA PHE A 129 -0.57 3.55 -7.01
C PHE A 129 -1.30 2.27 -7.46
N GLN A 130 -2.43 1.95 -6.83
CA GLN A 130 -3.19 0.75 -7.16
C GLN A 130 -3.90 0.89 -8.51
N GLU A 131 -4.48 2.05 -8.79
CA GLU A 131 -5.10 2.34 -10.10
C GLU A 131 -4.04 2.25 -11.19
N ALA A 132 -2.89 2.87 -10.96
CA ALA A 132 -1.77 2.85 -11.90
C ALA A 132 -1.26 1.43 -12.18
N ILE A 133 -1.06 0.61 -11.13
CA ILE A 133 -0.65 -0.80 -11.28
C ILE A 133 -1.71 -1.58 -12.05
N ASN A 134 -2.99 -1.50 -11.65
CA ASN A 134 -4.07 -2.22 -12.30
C ASN A 134 -4.18 -1.87 -13.78
N GLN A 135 -4.00 -0.59 -14.13
CA GLN A 135 -4.08 -0.13 -15.51
C GLN A 135 -2.91 -0.69 -16.34
N ILE A 136 -1.70 -0.73 -15.79
CA ILE A 136 -0.53 -1.29 -16.49
C ILE A 136 -0.67 -2.80 -16.66
N GLU A 137 -1.14 -3.52 -15.63
CA GLU A 137 -1.46 -4.95 -15.72
C GLU A 137 -2.55 -5.20 -16.76
N GLU A 138 -3.59 -4.37 -16.83
CA GLU A 138 -4.59 -4.45 -17.88
C GLU A 138 -3.96 -4.26 -19.27
N TRP A 139 -3.06 -3.29 -19.45
CA TRP A 139 -2.37 -3.09 -20.73
C TRP A 139 -1.52 -4.27 -21.16
N GLU A 140 -0.89 -4.97 -20.20
CA GLU A 140 -0.12 -6.18 -20.44
C GLU A 140 -1.02 -7.37 -20.81
N ASP A 141 -2.06 -7.62 -20.01
CA ASP A 141 -2.92 -8.80 -20.15
C ASP A 141 -3.82 -8.73 -21.39
N THR A 142 -4.21 -7.52 -21.78
CA THR A 142 -5.05 -7.29 -22.97
C THR A 142 -4.23 -7.09 -24.25
N GLY A 143 -2.91 -6.89 -24.14
CA GLY A 143 -2.04 -6.54 -25.26
C GLY A 143 -2.27 -5.13 -25.83
N ILE A 144 -2.93 -4.23 -25.07
CA ILE A 144 -3.07 -2.81 -25.46
C ILE A 144 -1.70 -2.19 -25.70
N SER A 145 -0.71 -2.52 -24.85
CA SER A 145 0.67 -2.08 -25.03
C SER A 145 1.53 -3.20 -25.62
N GLN A 146 1.70 -3.16 -26.94
CA GLN A 146 2.60 -4.07 -27.67
C GLN A 146 4.06 -3.99 -27.18
N LEU A 147 4.47 -2.84 -26.63
CA LEU A 147 5.82 -2.65 -26.10
C LEU A 147 5.99 -3.32 -24.73
N LEU A 148 5.00 -3.20 -23.85
CA LEU A 148 5.02 -3.89 -22.55
C LEU A 148 4.89 -5.40 -22.73
N GLU A 149 4.02 -5.84 -23.64
CA GLU A 149 3.88 -7.26 -23.98
C GLU A 149 5.21 -7.84 -24.50
N LYS A 150 5.86 -7.13 -25.42
CA LYS A 150 7.13 -7.57 -25.99
C LYS A 150 8.24 -7.67 -24.94
N SER A 151 8.38 -6.65 -24.08
CA SER A 151 9.44 -6.65 -23.07
C SER A 151 9.22 -7.74 -22.00
N LYS A 152 7.97 -8.10 -21.71
CA LYS A 152 7.61 -9.18 -20.77
C LYS A 152 8.07 -10.57 -21.24
N MET A 153 8.12 -10.78 -22.56
CA MET A 153 8.42 -12.08 -23.18
C MET A 153 9.92 -12.32 -23.46
N THR A 154 10.75 -11.29 -23.33
CA THR A 154 12.19 -11.34 -23.64
C THR A 154 13.04 -11.58 -22.42
#